data_AF-A0A7W0Y6E3-F1
#
_entry.id   AF-A0A7W0Y6E3-F1
#
_cell.length_a   1.000
_cell.length_b   1.000
_cell.length_c   1.000
_cell.angle_alpha   90.00
_cell.angle_beta   90.00
_cell.angle_gamma   90.00
#
_symmetry.space_group_name_H-M   'P 1'
#
loop_
_entity.id
_entity.type
_entity.pdbx_description
1 polymer ?
#
loop_
_entity_poly.entity_id
_entity_poly.type
_entity_poly.pdbx_seq_one_letter_code
_entity_poly.pdbx_strand_id
1 'polypeptide(L)'
;MRAAALVIGAALWSCQVYDPLAELTFTEYPDTRTAVAAILEEAATPRVFAVGEYHPSRAIGQGRSPLTRFTDEVIGLLEPFARYMVVETWHDDCGTSSINTQLSVAMGRPPSTAVDLEHLAMRSQRLRIAARGLEITCLEHQAMRDPQGGIDFFRLLELVTEKLVETTRQTLATSRQTGVIVYGGALHNDLFPRWPLDGLSYAAPLAKELGPGAVLEIDLVVPEVVAPMMLVRVEPWFPLLGRASPDRVLVWKRGPGSYVVILPALTDAVARIAQAPGA
;
A
#
# COMPACT_ATOMS: atom_id res chain seq x y z
N MET A 1 -74.08 0.32 22.15
CA MET A 1 -72.65 0.67 22.19
C MET A 1 -71.86 -0.55 21.74
N ARG A 2 -71.29 -0.56 20.54
CA ARG A 2 -70.45 -1.66 20.02
C ARG A 2 -68.99 -1.22 20.13
N ALA A 3 -68.21 -1.98 20.88
CA ALA A 3 -66.78 -1.74 21.06
C ALA A 3 -66.04 -2.10 19.76
N ALA A 4 -65.29 -1.14 19.22
CA ALA A 4 -64.37 -1.36 18.11
C ALA A 4 -63.08 -1.98 18.66
N ALA A 5 -62.75 -3.19 18.19
CA ALA A 5 -61.46 -3.81 18.44
C ALA A 5 -60.41 -3.12 17.56
N LEU A 6 -59.48 -2.40 18.20
CA LEU A 6 -58.31 -1.81 17.55
C LEU A 6 -57.27 -2.92 17.35
N VAL A 7 -57.11 -3.38 16.11
CA VAL A 7 -56.02 -4.28 15.73
C VAL A 7 -54.76 -3.43 15.56
N ILE A 8 -53.87 -3.47 16.53
CA ILE A 8 -52.53 -2.89 16.42
C ILE A 8 -51.70 -3.86 15.57
N GLY A 9 -51.51 -3.51 14.30
CA GLY A 9 -50.54 -4.19 13.43
C GLY A 9 -49.13 -3.92 13.93
N ALA A 10 -48.46 -4.94 14.47
CA ALA A 10 -47.04 -4.87 14.75
C ALA A 10 -46.27 -4.79 13.43
N ALA A 11 -45.76 -3.59 13.10
CA ALA A 11 -44.80 -3.44 12.02
C ALA A 11 -43.50 -4.13 12.47
N LEU A 12 -43.27 -5.35 11.96
CA LEU A 12 -41.99 -6.03 12.05
C LEU A 12 -40.97 -5.21 11.26
N TRP A 13 -40.26 -4.32 11.94
CA TRP A 13 -39.03 -3.74 11.42
C TRP A 13 -38.02 -4.90 11.36
N SER A 14 -37.87 -5.50 10.17
CA SER A 14 -36.76 -6.40 9.92
C SER A 14 -35.48 -5.62 10.19
N CYS A 15 -34.76 -5.97 11.26
CA CYS A 15 -33.38 -5.56 11.44
C CYS A 15 -32.61 -6.09 10.22
N GLN A 16 -32.45 -5.26 9.18
CA GLN A 16 -31.50 -5.56 8.13
C GLN A 16 -30.14 -5.58 8.82
N VAL A 17 -29.53 -6.76 8.86
CA VAL A 17 -28.14 -6.90 9.28
C VAL A 17 -27.34 -6.05 8.31
N TYR A 18 -26.72 -4.99 8.81
CA TYR A 18 -25.82 -4.16 8.02
C TYR A 18 -24.74 -5.06 7.42
N ASP A 19 -24.75 -5.21 6.09
CA ASP A 19 -23.69 -5.87 5.36
C ASP A 19 -22.75 -4.79 4.80
N PRO A 20 -21.58 -4.55 5.44
CA PRO A 20 -20.62 -3.56 4.97
C PRO A 20 -20.11 -3.85 3.55
N LEU A 21 -20.34 -5.06 3.02
CA LEU A 21 -19.95 -5.45 1.67
C LEU A 21 -20.99 -5.12 0.61
N ALA A 22 -22.26 -4.94 0.99
CA ALA A 22 -23.34 -4.69 0.03
C ALA A 22 -23.16 -3.38 -0.75
N GLU A 23 -22.38 -2.45 -0.20
CA GLU A 23 -22.10 -1.14 -0.80
C GLU A 23 -20.72 -1.08 -1.50
N LEU A 24 -19.88 -2.10 -1.32
CA LEU A 24 -18.54 -2.13 -1.93
C LEU A 24 -18.59 -2.83 -3.29
N THR A 25 -18.28 -2.08 -4.35
CA THR A 25 -18.05 -2.67 -5.67
C THR A 25 -16.60 -3.10 -5.81
N PHE A 26 -16.37 -4.40 -5.99
CA PHE A 26 -15.04 -4.99 -6.22
C PHE A 26 -15.11 -6.03 -7.34
N THR A 27 -13.95 -6.38 -7.90
CA THR A 27 -13.81 -7.42 -8.93
C THR A 27 -12.94 -8.55 -8.41
N GLU A 28 -13.30 -9.79 -8.73
CA GLU A 28 -12.49 -10.97 -8.41
C GLU A 28 -11.66 -11.39 -9.63
N TYR A 29 -10.41 -11.76 -9.37
CA TYR A 29 -9.48 -12.28 -10.38
C TYR A 29 -8.87 -13.59 -9.88
N PRO A 30 -8.45 -14.49 -10.79
CA PRO A 30 -7.85 -15.77 -10.42
C PRO A 30 -6.46 -15.62 -9.80
N ASP A 31 -5.71 -14.58 -10.15
CA ASP A 31 -4.34 -14.35 -9.68
C ASP A 31 -3.91 -12.88 -9.77
N THR A 32 -2.80 -12.55 -9.09
CA THR A 32 -2.24 -11.20 -9.01
C THR A 32 -1.88 -10.62 -10.38
N ARG A 33 -1.35 -11.44 -11.30
CA ARG A 33 -0.90 -10.95 -12.60
C ARG A 33 -2.10 -10.55 -13.44
N THR A 34 -3.14 -11.37 -13.45
CA THR A 34 -4.39 -11.10 -14.17
C THR A 34 -5.07 -9.84 -13.63
N ALA A 35 -5.13 -9.68 -12.30
CA ALA A 35 -5.68 -8.48 -11.66
C ALA A 35 -4.92 -7.21 -12.05
N VAL A 36 -3.59 -7.21 -11.95
CA VAL A 36 -2.77 -6.04 -12.27
C VAL A 36 -2.78 -5.75 -13.78
N ALA A 37 -2.77 -6.76 -14.64
CA ALA A 37 -2.89 -6.57 -16.08
C ALA A 37 -4.21 -5.86 -16.44
N ALA A 38 -5.34 -6.27 -15.85
CA ALA A 38 -6.62 -5.61 -16.07
C ALA A 38 -6.62 -4.14 -15.61
N ILE A 39 -5.97 -3.83 -14.47
CA ILE A 39 -5.78 -2.45 -14.00
C ILE A 39 -4.96 -1.63 -15.01
N LEU A 40 -3.88 -2.20 -15.55
CA LEU A 40 -3.02 -1.52 -16.53
C LEU A 40 -3.72 -1.29 -17.87
N GLU A 41 -4.60 -2.20 -18.29
CA GLU A 41 -5.44 -2.03 -19.50
C GLU A 41 -6.46 -0.91 -19.34
N GLU A 42 -7.02 -0.73 -18.13
CA GLU A 42 -7.95 0.35 -17.82
C GLU A 42 -7.24 1.72 -17.67
N ALA A 43 -5.99 1.72 -17.22
CA ALA A 43 -5.28 2.95 -16.88
C ALA A 43 -4.88 3.77 -18.11
N ALA A 44 -5.19 5.06 -18.08
CA ALA A 44 -4.76 6.02 -19.11
C ALA A 44 -3.25 6.31 -18.98
N THR A 45 -2.43 5.72 -19.87
CA THR A 45 -0.97 5.93 -20.01
C THR A 45 -0.25 6.60 -18.82
N PRO A 46 -0.14 5.91 -17.66
CA PRO A 46 0.44 6.51 -16.46
C PRO A 46 1.92 6.83 -16.66
N ARG A 47 2.40 7.91 -16.03
CA ARG A 47 3.83 8.25 -15.93
C ARG A 47 4.45 7.78 -14.63
N VAL A 48 3.64 7.61 -13.59
CA VAL A 48 4.07 7.12 -12.28
C VAL A 48 3.21 5.94 -11.88
N PHE A 49 3.84 4.83 -11.54
CA PHE A 49 3.21 3.64 -10.99
C PHE A 49 3.55 3.57 -9.50
N ALA A 50 2.70 4.12 -8.65
CA ALA A 50 2.86 4.14 -7.20
C ALA A 50 2.34 2.82 -6.62
N VAL A 51 3.26 1.90 -6.30
CA VAL A 51 2.93 0.56 -5.80
C VAL A 51 3.16 0.53 -4.28
N GLY A 52 2.06 0.48 -3.53
CA GLY A 52 2.06 0.54 -2.08
C GLY A 52 2.08 -0.83 -1.42
N GLU A 53 2.70 -0.93 -0.25
CA GLU A 53 2.52 -2.04 0.68
C GLU A 53 2.23 -1.56 2.11
N TYR A 54 1.64 -2.42 2.92
CA TYR A 54 1.73 -2.30 4.37
C TYR A 54 2.95 -3.09 4.83
N HIS A 55 3.87 -2.45 5.55
CA HIS A 55 5.13 -3.09 5.95
C HIS A 55 4.88 -4.23 6.95
N PRO A 56 5.37 -5.46 6.67
CA PRO A 56 5.30 -6.54 7.64
C PRO A 56 6.22 -6.28 8.84
N SER A 57 5.91 -6.92 9.96
CA SER A 57 6.77 -6.94 11.14
C SER A 57 7.03 -8.39 11.58
N ARG A 58 7.95 -8.63 12.50
CA ARG A 58 8.21 -9.98 13.04
C ARG A 58 6.98 -10.58 13.70
N ALA A 59 6.09 -9.74 14.24
CA ALA A 59 4.85 -10.17 14.89
C ALA A 59 3.73 -10.46 13.89
N ILE A 60 3.79 -9.91 12.66
CA ILE A 60 2.68 -9.81 11.72
C ILE A 60 3.17 -10.05 10.28
N GLY A 61 2.59 -11.02 9.58
CA GLY A 61 2.95 -11.33 8.19
C GLY A 61 3.72 -12.63 8.05
N GLN A 62 3.06 -13.76 8.36
CA GLN A 62 3.54 -15.07 7.92
C GLN A 62 3.34 -15.19 6.40
N GLY A 63 4.23 -15.92 5.71
CA GLY A 63 4.15 -16.15 4.27
C GLY A 63 5.10 -15.28 3.45
N ARG A 64 4.76 -15.07 2.17
CA ARG A 64 5.56 -14.25 1.24
C ARG A 64 5.28 -12.77 1.51
N SER A 65 6.34 -11.98 1.69
CA SER A 65 6.25 -10.53 1.89
C SER A 65 5.60 -9.83 0.69
N PRO A 66 4.93 -8.69 0.89
CA PRO A 66 4.40 -7.92 -0.25
C PRO A 66 5.51 -7.55 -1.25
N LEU A 67 6.72 -7.21 -0.76
CA LEU A 67 7.92 -6.99 -1.60
C LEU A 67 8.29 -8.19 -2.47
N THR A 68 8.25 -9.41 -1.93
CA THR A 68 8.46 -10.62 -2.75
C THR A 68 7.36 -10.78 -3.80
N ARG A 69 6.09 -10.54 -3.43
CA ARG A 69 4.96 -10.64 -4.37
C ARG A 69 5.09 -9.60 -5.49
N PHE A 70 5.43 -8.36 -5.17
CA PHE A 70 5.72 -7.33 -6.15
C PHE A 70 6.84 -7.74 -7.11
N THR A 71 7.96 -8.22 -6.56
CA THR A 71 9.16 -8.63 -7.33
C THR A 71 8.86 -9.78 -8.29
N ASP A 72 8.08 -10.75 -7.85
CA ASP A 72 7.82 -11.95 -8.65
C ASP A 72 6.67 -11.76 -9.64
N GLU A 73 5.58 -11.14 -9.19
CA GLU A 73 4.29 -11.14 -9.88
C GLU A 73 4.03 -9.83 -10.64
N VAL A 74 4.49 -8.69 -10.14
CA VAL A 74 4.02 -7.37 -10.60
C VAL A 74 5.05 -6.62 -11.43
N ILE A 75 6.30 -6.48 -10.97
CA ILE A 75 7.31 -5.62 -11.61
C ILE A 75 7.53 -5.93 -13.10
N GLY A 76 7.41 -7.20 -13.50
CA GLY A 76 7.52 -7.62 -14.90
C GLY A 76 6.39 -7.12 -15.80
N LEU A 77 5.20 -6.83 -15.24
CA LEU A 77 4.07 -6.25 -15.97
C LEU A 77 4.25 -4.73 -16.18
N LEU A 78 5.06 -4.09 -15.33
CA LEU A 78 5.34 -2.65 -15.40
C LEU A 78 6.53 -2.31 -16.31
N GLU A 79 7.41 -3.29 -16.58
CA GLU A 79 8.61 -3.13 -17.41
C GLU A 79 8.35 -2.53 -18.81
N PRO A 80 7.24 -2.86 -19.52
CA PRO A 80 6.94 -2.24 -20.81
C PRO A 80 6.69 -0.72 -20.72
N PHE A 81 6.27 -0.23 -19.55
CA PHE A 81 5.84 1.15 -19.33
C PHE A 81 6.87 1.99 -18.56
N ALA A 82 7.76 1.36 -17.81
CA ALA A 82 8.71 2.04 -16.93
C ALA A 82 10.13 1.45 -17.02
N ARG A 83 11.14 2.32 -16.98
CA ARG A 83 12.57 1.95 -16.96
C ARG A 83 13.30 2.37 -15.69
N TYR A 84 12.61 3.08 -14.81
CA TYR A 84 13.17 3.55 -13.55
C TYR A 84 12.29 3.09 -12.40
N MET A 85 12.91 2.83 -11.26
CA MET A 85 12.21 2.53 -10.03
C MET A 85 12.83 3.29 -8.87
N VAL A 86 11.98 3.98 -8.10
CA VAL A 86 12.32 4.54 -6.81
C VAL A 86 11.81 3.58 -5.74
N VAL A 87 12.66 3.19 -4.80
CA VAL A 87 12.30 2.31 -3.69
C VAL A 87 12.42 3.09 -2.40
N GLU A 88 11.41 3.00 -1.53
CA GLU A 88 11.39 3.60 -0.19
C GLU A 88 12.37 2.88 0.75
N THR A 89 13.65 3.06 0.47
CA THR A 89 14.77 2.56 1.26
C THR A 89 15.95 3.48 1.00
N TRP A 90 16.83 3.64 1.98
CA TRP A 90 18.06 4.42 1.82
C TRP A 90 19.22 3.70 2.47
N HIS A 91 20.43 4.02 2.01
CA HIS A 91 21.64 3.57 2.68
C HIS A 91 22.00 4.51 3.83
N ASP A 92 22.64 3.97 4.86
CA ASP A 92 23.04 4.72 6.04
C ASP A 92 24.56 4.83 6.08
N ASP A 93 25.08 5.93 5.54
CA ASP A 93 26.52 6.22 5.46
C ASP A 93 26.98 7.21 6.54
N CYS A 94 26.18 7.42 7.59
CA CYS A 94 26.36 8.51 8.54
C CYS A 94 27.17 8.14 9.81
N GLY A 95 27.87 7.01 9.80
CA GLY A 95 28.76 6.55 10.88
C GLY A 95 28.12 5.52 11.83
N THR A 96 28.63 5.43 13.06
CA THR A 96 28.46 4.26 13.96
C THR A 96 27.10 4.10 14.64
N SER A 97 26.14 5.01 14.43
CA SER A 97 24.79 4.90 14.99
C SER A 97 23.75 4.89 13.88
N SER A 98 23.56 3.72 13.26
CA SER A 98 22.66 3.61 12.12
C SER A 98 21.20 3.77 12.56
N ILE A 99 20.53 4.85 12.12
CA ILE A 99 19.09 4.98 12.36
C ILE A 99 18.36 3.83 11.70
N ASN A 100 18.88 3.28 10.60
CA ASN A 100 18.31 2.12 9.94
C ASN A 100 18.28 0.88 10.84
N THR A 101 19.29 0.68 11.68
CA THR A 101 19.27 -0.42 12.66
C THR A 101 18.28 -0.14 13.78
N GLN A 102 18.24 1.08 14.31
CA GLN A 102 17.26 1.46 15.33
C GLN A 102 15.82 1.35 14.79
N LEU A 103 15.60 1.78 13.56
CA LEU A 103 14.32 1.73 12.86
C LEU A 103 13.90 0.29 12.59
N SER A 104 14.85 -0.54 12.15
CA SER A 104 14.61 -1.97 11.97
C SER A 104 14.19 -2.64 13.28
N VAL A 105 14.77 -2.25 14.41
CA VAL A 105 14.40 -2.78 15.73
C VAL A 105 13.04 -2.24 16.16
N ALA A 106 12.83 -0.92 16.06
CA ALA A 106 11.62 -0.25 16.54
C ALA A 106 10.37 -0.64 15.73
N MET A 107 10.50 -0.81 14.41
CA MET A 107 9.44 -1.35 13.55
C MET A 107 9.30 -2.88 13.64
N GLY A 108 10.25 -3.55 14.31
CA GLY A 108 10.33 -5.00 14.32
C GLY A 108 10.42 -5.58 12.90
N ARG A 109 11.25 -5.01 12.02
CA ARG A 109 11.36 -5.48 10.62
C ARG A 109 11.74 -6.98 10.58
N PRO A 110 11.12 -7.78 9.69
CA PRO A 110 11.52 -9.17 9.48
C PRO A 110 12.98 -9.29 9.03
N PRO A 111 13.73 -10.32 9.46
CA PRO A 111 15.08 -10.57 8.96
C PRO A 111 15.16 -10.78 7.44
N SER A 112 14.05 -11.25 6.83
CA SER A 112 13.98 -11.49 5.38
C SER A 112 13.97 -10.21 4.55
N THR A 113 13.68 -9.03 5.11
CA THR A 113 13.55 -7.78 4.34
C THR A 113 14.81 -7.47 3.53
N ALA A 114 16.01 -7.71 4.07
CA ALA A 114 17.26 -7.48 3.34
C ALA A 114 17.40 -8.43 2.12
N VAL A 115 17.01 -9.69 2.29
CA VAL A 115 17.01 -10.69 1.20
C VAL A 115 15.98 -10.34 0.13
N ASP A 116 14.80 -9.88 0.54
CA ASP A 116 13.74 -9.45 -0.38
C ASP A 116 14.17 -8.23 -1.21
N LEU A 117 14.87 -7.27 -0.59
CA LEU A 117 15.45 -6.10 -1.29
C LEU A 117 16.57 -6.49 -2.26
N GLU A 118 17.44 -7.44 -1.88
CA GLU A 118 18.46 -7.99 -2.78
C GLU A 118 17.80 -8.69 -3.98
N HIS A 119 16.74 -9.47 -3.73
CA HIS A 119 15.97 -10.11 -4.79
C HIS A 119 15.34 -9.08 -5.74
N LEU A 120 14.74 -8.02 -5.22
CA LEU A 120 14.22 -6.92 -6.02
C LEU A 120 15.32 -6.28 -6.88
N ALA A 121 16.51 -6.03 -6.32
CA ALA A 121 17.63 -5.45 -7.05
C ALA A 121 18.07 -6.35 -8.23
N MET A 122 18.24 -7.65 -7.96
CA MET A 122 18.59 -8.64 -9.00
C MET A 122 17.51 -8.72 -10.09
N ARG A 123 16.24 -8.71 -9.71
CA ARG A 123 15.11 -8.76 -10.65
C ARG A 123 15.06 -7.51 -11.52
N SER A 124 15.26 -6.33 -10.93
CA SER A 124 15.29 -5.05 -11.63
C SER A 124 16.39 -4.99 -12.69
N GLN A 125 17.60 -5.49 -12.36
CA GLN A 125 18.70 -5.60 -13.32
C GLN A 125 18.34 -6.49 -14.52
N ARG A 126 17.71 -7.65 -14.28
CA ARG A 126 17.27 -8.56 -15.36
C ARG A 126 16.21 -7.93 -16.27
N LEU A 127 15.35 -7.09 -15.72
CA LEU A 127 14.31 -6.35 -16.43
C LEU A 127 14.82 -5.02 -17.03
N ARG A 128 16.09 -4.67 -16.81
CA ARG A 128 16.69 -3.38 -17.21
C ARG A 128 15.89 -2.18 -16.66
N ILE A 129 15.42 -2.31 -15.43
CA ILE A 129 14.83 -1.23 -14.64
C ILE A 129 15.92 -0.67 -13.73
N ALA A 130 16.23 0.62 -13.89
CA ALA A 130 17.18 1.33 -13.06
C ALA A 130 16.53 1.65 -11.69
N ALA A 131 16.77 0.78 -10.72
CA ALA A 131 16.30 0.93 -9.36
C ALA A 131 17.23 1.80 -8.52
N ARG A 132 16.66 2.70 -7.71
CA ARG A 132 17.40 3.51 -6.74
C ARG A 132 16.61 3.70 -5.44
N GLY A 133 17.34 3.82 -4.34
CA GLY A 133 16.77 4.24 -3.05
C GLY A 133 16.63 5.76 -2.93
N LEU A 134 16.14 6.20 -1.78
CA LEU A 134 16.06 7.60 -1.39
C LEU A 134 17.45 8.12 -1.00
N GLU A 135 17.74 9.35 -1.41
CA GLU A 135 18.97 10.05 -1.01
C GLU A 135 18.71 10.83 0.28
N ILE A 136 19.24 10.32 1.40
CA ILE A 136 19.11 10.94 2.72
C ILE A 136 20.50 11.38 3.18
N THR A 137 20.65 12.68 3.43
CA THR A 137 21.90 13.25 3.95
C THR A 137 22.06 12.96 5.44
N CYS A 138 23.29 13.07 5.96
CA CYS A 138 23.52 12.88 7.39
C CYS A 138 22.88 13.95 8.28
N LEU A 139 22.65 15.15 7.75
CA LEU A 139 21.90 16.18 8.47
C LEU A 139 20.42 15.78 8.59
N GLU A 140 19.81 15.35 7.49
CA GLU A 140 18.42 14.87 7.47
C GLU A 140 18.24 13.63 8.34
N HIS A 141 19.20 12.71 8.31
CA HIS A 141 19.25 11.55 9.19
C HIS A 141 19.30 11.93 10.67
N GLN A 142 20.07 12.95 11.06
CA GLN A 142 20.10 13.45 12.44
C GLN A 142 18.77 14.12 12.83
N ALA A 143 18.11 14.80 11.89
CA ALA A 143 16.83 15.46 12.13
C ALA A 143 15.67 14.48 12.40
N MET A 144 15.82 13.19 12.10
CA MET A 144 14.85 12.15 12.44
C MET A 144 14.92 11.70 13.91
N ARG A 145 15.81 12.28 14.72
CA ARG A 145 15.96 11.92 16.13
C ARG A 145 15.13 12.83 17.04
N ASP A 146 14.50 12.23 18.05
CA ASP A 146 13.88 12.98 19.13
C ASP A 146 14.94 13.57 20.09
N PRO A 147 14.58 14.48 21.01
CA PRO A 147 15.53 15.05 21.98
C PRO A 147 16.18 14.03 22.92
N GLN A 148 15.63 12.82 23.04
CA GLN A 148 16.16 11.72 23.84
C GLN A 148 17.07 10.78 23.01
N GLY A 149 17.25 11.05 21.72
CA GLY A 149 18.06 10.26 20.79
C GLY A 149 17.34 9.07 20.16
N GLY A 150 16.06 8.88 20.46
CA GLY A 150 15.16 7.92 19.81
C GLY A 150 14.73 8.38 18.42
N ILE A 151 13.81 7.65 17.79
CA ILE A 151 13.31 7.97 16.45
C ILE A 151 12.05 8.82 16.60
N ASP A 152 12.07 10.03 16.03
CA ASP A 152 10.87 10.81 15.77
C ASP A 152 10.19 10.24 14.52
N PHE A 153 9.21 9.36 14.75
CA PHE A 153 8.49 8.68 13.67
C PHE A 153 7.69 9.63 12.78
N PHE A 154 7.16 10.72 13.33
CA PHE A 154 6.40 11.66 12.51
C PHE A 154 7.36 12.43 11.60
N ARG A 155 8.49 12.90 12.13
CA ARG A 155 9.51 13.57 11.32
C ARG A 155 10.13 12.63 10.28
N LEU A 156 10.31 11.35 10.61
CA LEU A 156 10.72 10.32 9.66
C LEU A 156 9.73 10.21 8.50
N LEU A 157 8.43 10.10 8.77
CA LEU A 157 7.38 9.99 7.74
C LEU A 157 7.34 11.23 6.84
N GLU A 158 7.44 12.43 7.42
CA GLU A 158 7.51 13.68 6.63
C GLU A 158 8.72 13.65 5.68
N LEU A 159 9.90 13.33 6.20
CA LEU A 159 11.13 13.33 5.41
C LEU A 159 11.12 12.24 4.33
N VAL A 160 10.60 11.05 4.61
CA VAL A 160 10.41 10.00 3.59
C VAL A 160 9.46 10.49 2.49
N THR A 161 8.36 11.16 2.85
CA THR A 161 7.44 11.75 1.88
C THR A 161 8.14 12.78 1.00
N GLU A 162 8.88 13.71 1.60
CA GLU A 162 9.68 14.72 0.88
C GLU A 162 10.66 14.08 -0.10
N LYS A 163 11.37 13.03 0.33
CA LYS A 163 12.36 12.32 -0.50
C LYS A 163 11.75 11.47 -1.60
N LEU A 164 10.58 10.89 -1.39
CA LEU A 164 9.83 10.22 -2.45
C LEU A 164 9.41 11.21 -3.54
N VAL A 165 8.88 12.40 -3.17
CA VAL A 165 8.57 13.46 -4.13
C VAL A 165 9.82 13.88 -4.91
N GLU A 166 10.89 14.21 -4.20
CA GLU A 166 12.13 14.74 -4.78
C GLU A 166 12.73 13.73 -5.77
N THR A 167 12.95 12.50 -5.32
CA THR A 167 13.58 11.45 -6.12
C THR A 167 12.73 11.09 -7.34
N THR A 168 11.40 11.04 -7.18
CA THR A 168 10.48 10.76 -8.29
C THR A 168 10.52 11.88 -9.35
N ARG A 169 10.50 13.16 -8.94
CA ARG A 169 10.61 14.30 -9.86
C ARG A 169 11.93 14.30 -10.62
N GLN A 170 13.05 14.10 -9.94
CA GLN A 170 14.37 13.99 -10.57
C GLN A 170 14.42 12.85 -11.60
N THR A 171 13.82 11.71 -11.26
CA THR A 171 13.75 10.55 -12.16
C THR A 171 12.88 10.83 -13.38
N LEU A 172 11.70 11.44 -13.20
CA LEU A 172 10.81 11.85 -14.30
C LEU A 172 11.45 12.90 -15.23
N ALA A 173 12.38 13.71 -14.72
CA ALA A 173 13.14 14.67 -15.52
C ALA A 173 14.19 14.00 -16.42
N THR A 174 14.64 12.79 -16.06
CA THR A 174 15.66 12.04 -16.82
C THR A 174 15.11 11.45 -18.13
N SER A 175 13.83 11.10 -18.18
CA SER A 175 13.16 10.67 -19.42
C SER A 175 11.69 11.09 -19.46
N ARG A 176 11.30 11.86 -20.48
CA ARG A 176 9.91 12.31 -20.66
C ARG A 176 8.99 11.23 -21.22
N GLN A 177 9.56 10.21 -21.88
CA GLN A 177 8.80 9.19 -22.60
C GLN A 177 8.57 7.91 -21.79
N THR A 178 9.18 7.81 -20.61
CA THR A 178 9.19 6.57 -19.83
C THR A 178 8.62 6.81 -18.45
N GLY A 179 7.82 5.85 -17.97
CA GLY A 179 7.28 5.89 -16.63
C GLY A 179 8.30 5.57 -15.55
N VAL A 180 7.93 5.86 -14.31
CA VAL A 180 8.68 5.57 -13.09
C VAL A 180 7.82 4.71 -12.19
N ILE A 181 8.38 3.60 -11.72
CA ILE A 181 7.77 2.82 -10.64
C ILE A 181 8.21 3.43 -9.33
N VAL A 182 7.31 3.59 -8.37
CA VAL A 182 7.66 3.96 -7.00
C VAL A 182 7.13 2.88 -6.09
N TYR A 183 8.02 2.20 -5.37
CA TYR A 183 7.67 1.12 -4.45
C TYR A 183 7.90 1.59 -3.02
N GLY A 184 6.87 1.55 -2.19
CA GLY A 184 6.94 2.04 -0.81
C GLY A 184 5.70 1.74 0.02
N GLY A 185 5.57 2.40 1.16
CA GLY A 185 4.40 2.30 2.02
C GLY A 185 3.15 2.87 1.36
N ALA A 186 2.03 2.15 1.46
CA ALA A 186 0.73 2.57 0.93
C ALA A 186 0.31 3.97 1.42
N LEU A 187 0.69 4.33 2.65
CA LEU A 187 0.48 5.67 3.22
C LEU A 187 1.04 6.79 2.32
N HIS A 188 2.25 6.62 1.78
CA HIS A 188 2.92 7.63 0.97
C HIS A 188 2.39 7.67 -0.48
N ASN A 189 1.81 6.55 -0.94
CA ASN A 189 1.30 6.37 -2.30
C ASN A 189 -0.17 6.77 -2.47
N ASP A 190 -0.87 7.09 -1.39
CA ASP A 190 -2.32 7.33 -1.39
C ASP A 190 -2.69 8.53 -2.26
N LEU A 191 -3.46 8.31 -3.33
CA LEU A 191 -3.98 9.38 -4.20
C LEU A 191 -5.17 10.12 -3.58
N PHE A 192 -5.82 9.53 -2.58
CA PHE A 192 -6.99 10.06 -1.90
C PHE A 192 -6.76 10.13 -0.38
N PRO A 193 -5.65 10.74 0.07
CA PRO A 193 -5.26 10.67 1.46
C PRO A 193 -6.21 11.50 2.32
N ARG A 194 -6.45 11.03 3.54
CA ARG A 194 -7.41 11.62 4.48
C ARG A 194 -6.70 12.32 5.63
N TRP A 195 -7.28 13.41 6.09
CA TRP A 195 -6.83 14.08 7.32
C TRP A 195 -6.85 13.09 8.50
N PRO A 196 -5.82 13.09 9.38
CA PRO A 196 -4.69 14.02 9.46
C PRO A 196 -3.42 13.59 8.70
N LEU A 197 -3.49 12.56 7.87
CA LEU A 197 -2.34 11.96 7.19
C LEU A 197 -2.15 12.47 5.75
N ASP A 198 -2.95 13.44 5.32
CA ASP A 198 -2.94 14.00 3.97
C ASP A 198 -1.58 14.62 3.58
N GLY A 199 -0.85 15.18 4.55
CA GLY A 199 0.50 15.69 4.35
C GLY A 199 1.57 14.61 4.11
N LEU A 200 1.26 13.33 4.32
CA LEU A 200 2.22 12.23 4.19
C LEU A 200 2.12 11.50 2.84
N SER A 201 1.22 11.92 1.95
CA SER A 201 1.17 11.40 0.58
C SER A 201 1.99 12.27 -0.37
N TYR A 202 2.91 11.65 -1.10
CA TYR A 202 3.56 12.30 -2.24
C TYR A 202 2.73 12.19 -3.51
N ALA A 203 1.91 11.13 -3.63
CA ALA A 203 1.23 10.78 -4.86
C ALA A 203 0.13 11.80 -5.22
N ALA A 204 -0.66 12.25 -4.24
CA ALA A 204 -1.72 13.22 -4.44
C ALA A 204 -1.23 14.57 -5.00
N PRO A 205 -0.23 15.26 -4.41
CA PRO A 205 0.30 16.50 -4.98
C PRO A 205 0.99 16.28 -6.34
N LEU A 206 1.65 15.13 -6.54
CA LEU A 206 2.30 14.81 -7.81
C LEU A 206 1.27 14.56 -8.93
N ALA A 207 0.15 13.89 -8.64
CA ALA A 207 -0.94 13.69 -9.60
C ALA A 207 -1.56 15.03 -10.02
N LYS A 208 -1.72 15.97 -9.08
CA LYS A 208 -2.19 17.33 -9.39
C LYS A 208 -1.21 18.08 -10.30
N GLU A 209 0.09 17.91 -10.09
CA GLU A 209 1.14 18.53 -10.92
C GLU A 209 1.20 17.94 -12.33
N LEU A 210 1.15 16.61 -12.46
CA LEU A 210 1.32 15.92 -13.74
C LEU A 210 0.04 15.85 -14.58
N GLY A 211 -1.12 16.05 -13.95
CA GLY A 211 -2.44 16.05 -14.59
C GLY A 211 -3.19 14.71 -14.49
N PRO A 212 -4.46 14.70 -14.90
CA PRO A 212 -5.33 13.53 -14.76
C PRO A 212 -4.75 12.27 -15.40
N GLY A 213 -4.78 11.15 -14.68
CA GLY A 213 -4.30 9.84 -15.17
C GLY A 213 -2.78 9.64 -15.15
N ALA A 214 -1.99 10.67 -14.84
CA ALA A 214 -0.54 10.56 -14.89
C ALA A 214 0.07 9.73 -13.75
N VAL A 215 -0.65 9.53 -12.64
CA VAL A 215 -0.25 8.67 -11.52
C VAL A 215 -1.29 7.56 -11.38
N LEU A 216 -0.80 6.32 -11.33
CA LEU A 216 -1.58 5.12 -11.05
C LEU A 216 -1.10 4.55 -9.71
N GLU A 217 -1.99 4.50 -8.73
CA GLU A 217 -1.78 3.87 -7.43
C GLU A 217 -2.29 2.43 -7.44
N ILE A 218 -1.45 1.50 -6.98
CA ILE A 218 -1.76 0.09 -6.81
C ILE A 218 -1.24 -0.35 -5.43
N ASP A 219 -2.13 -0.41 -4.43
CA ASP A 219 -1.79 -0.92 -3.10
C ASP A 219 -1.90 -2.45 -3.07
N LEU A 220 -0.79 -3.12 -2.83
CA LEU A 220 -0.72 -4.56 -2.64
C LEU A 220 -0.97 -4.91 -1.18
N VAL A 221 -2.16 -5.43 -0.90
CA VAL A 221 -2.60 -5.79 0.44
C VAL A 221 -2.39 -7.29 0.65
N VAL A 222 -1.47 -7.66 1.54
CA VAL A 222 -1.34 -9.03 2.04
C VAL A 222 -2.29 -9.21 3.23
N PRO A 223 -3.33 -10.06 3.14
CA PRO A 223 -4.36 -10.18 4.17
C PRO A 223 -3.81 -10.42 5.58
N GLU A 224 -2.82 -11.31 5.71
CA GLU A 224 -2.17 -11.67 6.97
C GLU A 224 -1.38 -10.53 7.61
N VAL A 225 -0.93 -9.58 6.80
CA VAL A 225 -0.20 -8.40 7.27
C VAL A 225 -1.18 -7.38 7.82
N VAL A 226 -2.28 -7.10 7.11
CA VAL A 226 -3.18 -5.99 7.47
C VAL A 226 -4.27 -6.36 8.47
N ALA A 227 -4.72 -7.62 8.53
CA ALA A 227 -5.80 -8.03 9.41
C ALA A 227 -5.59 -7.70 10.91
N PRO A 228 -4.38 -7.86 11.49
CA PRO A 228 -4.14 -7.47 12.88
C PRO A 228 -3.86 -5.96 13.07
N MET A 229 -3.73 -5.16 12.01
CA MET A 229 -3.38 -3.75 12.13
C MET A 229 -4.61 -2.88 12.45
N MET A 230 -4.72 -2.43 13.71
CA MET A 230 -5.84 -1.59 14.15
C MET A 230 -6.02 -0.33 13.30
N LEU A 231 -4.92 0.32 12.93
CA LEU A 231 -4.94 1.56 12.14
C LEU A 231 -5.50 1.38 10.72
N VAL A 232 -5.49 0.16 10.18
CA VAL A 232 -5.96 -0.12 8.82
C VAL A 232 -7.45 -0.49 8.80
N ARG A 233 -8.04 -0.80 9.97
CA ARG A 233 -9.46 -1.19 10.05
C ARG A 233 -10.45 -0.08 9.65
N VAL A 234 -9.99 1.17 9.65
CA VAL A 234 -10.77 2.34 9.23
C VAL A 234 -10.74 2.57 7.73
N GLU A 235 -10.00 1.75 6.98
CA GLU A 235 -9.96 1.82 5.53
C GLU A 235 -11.26 1.31 4.90
N PRO A 236 -11.83 2.01 3.90
CA PRO A 236 -13.09 1.61 3.28
C PRO A 236 -13.08 0.20 2.68
N TRP A 237 -11.91 -0.26 2.21
CA TRP A 237 -11.74 -1.58 1.63
C TRP A 237 -11.58 -2.69 2.68
N PHE A 238 -11.29 -2.37 3.95
CA PHE A 238 -10.98 -3.35 4.99
C PHE A 238 -12.03 -4.48 5.12
N PRO A 239 -13.36 -4.21 5.03
CA PRO A 239 -14.37 -5.27 5.06
C PRO A 239 -14.16 -6.37 4.01
N LEU A 240 -13.54 -6.07 2.86
CA LEU A 240 -13.25 -7.05 1.80
C LEU A 240 -12.30 -8.16 2.25
N LEU A 241 -11.52 -7.97 3.32
CA LEU A 241 -10.72 -9.06 3.91
C LEU A 241 -11.60 -10.24 4.36
N GLY A 242 -12.86 -10.00 4.68
CA GLY A 242 -13.85 -11.05 4.97
C GLY A 242 -14.18 -11.96 3.77
N ARG A 243 -13.72 -11.61 2.56
CA ARG A 243 -13.87 -12.38 1.32
C ARG A 243 -12.53 -12.91 0.80
N ALA A 244 -11.41 -12.60 1.46
CA ALA A 244 -10.10 -13.07 1.05
C ALA A 244 -10.01 -14.60 1.18
N SER A 245 -9.43 -15.25 0.17
CA SER A 245 -9.21 -16.70 0.14
C SER A 245 -7.93 -17.03 -0.65
N PRO A 246 -7.41 -18.26 -0.58
CA PRO A 246 -6.25 -18.68 -1.38
C PRO A 246 -6.46 -18.64 -2.90
N ASP A 247 -7.70 -18.78 -3.37
CA ASP A 247 -7.99 -19.01 -4.79
C ASP A 247 -8.36 -17.75 -5.59
N ARG A 248 -8.28 -16.56 -4.97
CA ARG A 248 -8.71 -15.32 -5.63
C ARG A 248 -7.92 -14.10 -5.19
N VAL A 249 -7.93 -13.10 -6.06
CA VAL A 249 -7.51 -11.72 -5.80
C VAL A 249 -8.73 -10.84 -5.85
N LEU A 250 -8.87 -9.93 -4.88
CA LEU A 250 -9.94 -8.93 -4.90
C LEU A 250 -9.34 -7.59 -5.29
N VAL A 251 -9.96 -6.92 -6.25
CA VAL A 251 -9.58 -5.57 -6.65
C VAL A 251 -10.70 -4.62 -6.30
N TRP A 252 -10.39 -3.62 -5.48
CA TRP A 252 -11.27 -2.52 -5.18
C TRP A 252 -10.72 -1.24 -5.81
N LYS A 253 -11.56 -0.55 -6.58
CA LYS A 253 -11.22 0.74 -7.18
C LYS A 253 -11.65 1.85 -6.23
N ARG A 254 -10.69 2.49 -5.57
CA ARG A 254 -10.93 3.62 -4.65
C ARG A 254 -11.47 4.83 -5.41
N GLY A 255 -10.92 5.08 -6.59
CA GLY A 255 -11.26 6.20 -7.45
C GLY A 255 -10.51 6.14 -8.78
N PRO A 256 -10.58 7.18 -9.62
CA PRO A 256 -9.81 7.25 -10.85
C PRO A 256 -8.31 7.04 -10.59
N GLY A 257 -7.72 5.99 -11.17
CA GLY A 257 -6.29 5.71 -11.05
C GLY A 257 -5.83 5.19 -9.69
N SER A 258 -6.72 4.79 -8.78
CA SER A 258 -6.34 4.25 -7.46
C SER A 258 -7.04 2.92 -7.18
N TYR A 259 -6.22 1.89 -6.94
CA TYR A 259 -6.65 0.51 -6.78
C TYR A 259 -6.03 -0.11 -5.54
N VAL A 260 -6.84 -0.85 -4.79
CA VAL A 260 -6.39 -1.75 -3.73
C VAL A 260 -6.53 -3.18 -4.24
N VAL A 261 -5.43 -3.91 -4.22
CA VAL A 261 -5.33 -5.30 -4.67
C VAL A 261 -5.10 -6.17 -3.45
N ILE A 262 -6.17 -6.80 -2.97
CA ILE A 262 -6.11 -7.77 -1.88
C ILE A 262 -5.62 -9.09 -2.47
N LEU A 263 -4.37 -9.41 -2.14
CA LEU A 263 -3.68 -10.60 -2.60
C LEU A 263 -4.31 -11.86 -2.02
N PRO A 264 -4.06 -13.04 -2.63
CA PRO A 264 -4.59 -14.29 -2.11
C PRO A 264 -4.08 -14.54 -0.69
N ALA A 265 -5.03 -14.84 0.21
CA ALA A 265 -4.71 -15.19 1.59
C ALA A 265 -4.02 -16.56 1.64
N LEU A 266 -3.19 -16.79 2.65
CA LEU A 266 -2.63 -18.11 2.92
C LEU A 266 -3.71 -19.14 3.26
N THR A 267 -4.76 -18.69 3.95
CA THR A 267 -5.89 -19.52 4.37
C THR A 267 -7.15 -18.67 4.48
N ASP A 268 -8.32 -19.31 4.53
CA ASP A 268 -9.59 -18.64 4.83
C ASP A 268 -9.66 -18.12 6.29
N ALA A 269 -8.64 -18.36 7.13
CA ALA A 269 -8.64 -17.92 8.52
C ALA A 269 -8.58 -16.40 8.66
N VAL A 270 -7.98 -15.69 7.71
CA VAL A 270 -7.91 -14.22 7.75
C VAL A 270 -9.30 -13.60 7.66
N ALA A 271 -10.21 -14.20 6.88
CA ALA A 271 -11.60 -13.75 6.81
C ALA A 271 -12.28 -13.75 8.18
N ARG A 272 -11.92 -14.68 9.07
CA ARG A 272 -12.45 -14.74 10.45
C ARG A 272 -11.89 -13.65 11.35
N ILE A 273 -10.63 -13.28 11.19
CA ILE A 273 -10.00 -12.19 11.97
C ILE A 273 -10.60 -10.84 11.57
N ALA A 274 -10.81 -10.62 10.27
CA ALA A 274 -11.42 -9.39 9.76
C ALA A 274 -12.88 -9.21 10.20
N GLN A 275 -13.60 -10.31 10.46
CA GLN A 275 -15.00 -10.31 10.91
C GLN A 275 -15.16 -10.24 12.44
N ALA A 276 -14.09 -10.35 13.23
CA ALA A 276 -14.17 -10.34 14.69
C ALA A 276 -14.47 -8.93 15.22
N PRO A 277 -15.57 -8.71 15.96
CA PRO A 277 -15.83 -7.43 16.60
C PRO A 277 -14.79 -7.17 17.69
N GLY A 278 -13.98 -6.12 17.55
CA GLY A 278 -13.22 -5.52 18.65
C GLY A 278 -12.00 -6.29 19.19
N ALA A 279 -11.31 -7.10 18.38
CA ALA A 279 -9.98 -7.63 18.74
C ALA A 279 -8.86 -6.63 18.44
#